data_AF-A0A0A8XQ91-F1
#
_entry.id   AF-A0A0A8XQ91-F1
#
_cell.length_a   1.000
_cell.length_b   1.000
_cell.length_c   1.000
_cell.angle_alpha   90.00
_cell.angle_beta   90.00
_cell.angle_gamma   90.00
#
_symmetry.space_group_name_H-M   'P 1'
#
loop_
_entity.id
_entity.type
_entity.pdbx_description
1 polymer ?
#
loop_
_entity_poly.entity_id
_entity_poly.type
_entity_poly.pdbx_seq_one_letter_code
_entity_poly.pdbx_strand_id
1 'polypeptide(L)'
;MKSPKNVNEGSNQQSLMDRDQCFKVVAAAVKSVAENSVVDLRSPEVAILVEMLPVSGMPLGSSVAGVSVLPAKLISTKPRLCIRSLVSDAKATKKK
;
A
#
# COMPACT_ATOMS: atom_id res chain seq x y z
N MET A 1 -4.67 22.86 -39.38
CA MET A 1 -3.60 21.92 -38.94
C MET A 1 -4.25 20.77 -38.20
N LYS A 2 -4.12 19.54 -38.70
CA LYS A 2 -4.59 18.32 -37.99
C LYS A 2 -3.52 17.93 -36.99
N SER A 3 -3.87 17.86 -35.71
CA SER A 3 -3.01 17.33 -34.66
C SER A 3 -2.65 15.88 -34.99
N PRO A 4 -1.38 15.46 -34.86
CA PRO A 4 -1.01 14.07 -35.10
C PRO A 4 -1.65 13.21 -33.99
N LYS A 5 -2.44 12.21 -34.41
CA LYS A 5 -2.87 11.12 -33.55
C LYS A 5 -1.62 10.35 -33.16
N ASN A 6 -1.17 10.50 -31.91
CA ASN A 6 -0.28 9.53 -31.30
C ASN A 6 -1.07 8.22 -31.18
N VAL A 7 -0.91 7.37 -32.18
CA VAL A 7 -1.29 5.96 -32.08
C VAL A 7 -0.32 5.36 -31.07
N ASN A 8 -0.79 5.23 -29.83
CA ASN A 8 -0.06 4.52 -28.80
C ASN A 8 -0.20 3.02 -29.10
N GLU A 9 0.56 2.53 -30.08
CA GLU A 9 0.68 1.11 -30.36
C GLU A 9 1.41 0.45 -29.19
N GLY A 10 0.71 -0.43 -28.49
CA GLY A 10 1.32 -1.31 -27.49
C GLY A 10 1.40 -0.73 -26.09
N SER A 11 0.27 -0.29 -25.50
CA SER A 11 0.17 -0.49 -24.06
C SER A 11 0.10 -2.01 -23.84
N ASN A 12 1.24 -2.64 -23.56
CA ASN A 12 1.26 -3.84 -22.75
C ASN A 12 0.59 -3.42 -21.44
N GLN A 13 -0.75 -3.48 -21.41
CA GLN A 13 -1.51 -3.42 -20.17
C GLN A 13 -0.94 -4.58 -19.37
N GLN A 14 -0.03 -4.28 -18.45
CA GLN A 14 0.40 -5.23 -17.44
C GLN A 14 -0.91 -5.73 -16.85
N SER A 15 -1.22 -7.00 -17.13
CA SER A 15 -2.43 -7.63 -16.62
C SER A 15 -2.40 -7.40 -15.13
N LEU A 16 -3.33 -6.56 -14.65
CA LEU A 16 -3.44 -6.26 -13.24
C LEU A 16 -3.67 -7.61 -12.55
N MET A 17 -2.76 -7.97 -11.64
CA MET A 17 -2.87 -9.23 -10.93
C MET A 17 -4.23 -9.27 -10.23
N ASP A 18 -4.96 -10.37 -10.43
CA ASP A 18 -6.17 -10.58 -9.67
C ASP A 18 -5.83 -10.83 -8.18
N ARG A 19 -6.85 -10.74 -7.33
CA ARG A 19 -6.68 -10.89 -5.87
C ARG A 19 -6.08 -12.25 -5.50
N ASP A 20 -6.46 -13.31 -6.21
CA ASP A 20 -6.06 -14.68 -5.88
C ASP A 20 -4.61 -14.94 -6.31
N GLN A 21 -4.16 -14.35 -7.41
CA GLN A 21 -2.76 -14.30 -7.82
C GLN A 21 -1.91 -13.53 -6.81
N CYS A 22 -2.41 -12.39 -6.31
CA CYS A 22 -1.75 -11.64 -5.26
C CYS A 22 -1.56 -12.50 -4.00
N PHE A 23 -2.59 -13.21 -3.53
CA PHE A 23 -2.47 -14.13 -2.40
C PHE A 23 -1.43 -15.21 -2.61
N LYS A 24 -1.39 -15.83 -3.80
CA LYS A 24 -0.40 -16.87 -4.12
C LYS A 24 1.03 -16.34 -4.06
N VAL A 25 1.29 -15.18 -4.67
CA VAL A 25 2.62 -14.58 -4.69
C VAL A 25 3.07 -14.15 -3.30
N VAL A 26 2.21 -13.46 -2.54
CA VAL A 26 2.52 -13.04 -1.17
C VAL A 26 2.74 -14.25 -0.26
N ALA A 27 1.87 -15.27 -0.33
CA ALA A 27 2.03 -16.48 0.48
C ALA A 27 3.33 -17.23 0.16
N ALA A 28 3.69 -17.35 -1.13
CA ALA A 28 4.95 -17.97 -1.55
C ALA A 28 6.16 -17.18 -1.02
N ALA A 29 6.13 -15.85 -1.09
CA ALA A 29 7.17 -14.99 -0.57
C ALA A 29 7.32 -15.08 0.96
N VAL A 30 6.22 -15.23 1.70
CA VAL A 30 6.27 -15.46 3.15
C VAL A 30 6.82 -16.85 3.46
N LYS A 31 6.41 -17.86 2.68
CA LYS A 31 6.83 -19.25 2.92
C LYS A 31 8.32 -19.46 2.69
N SER A 32 8.96 -18.68 1.82
CA SER A 32 10.42 -18.75 1.61
C SER A 32 11.24 -18.25 2.81
N VAL A 33 10.66 -17.40 3.65
CA VAL A 33 11.31 -16.90 4.88
C VAL A 33 10.79 -17.56 6.15
N ALA A 34 9.55 -18.10 6.12
CA ALA A 34 8.90 -18.81 7.21
C ALA A 34 8.23 -20.08 6.67
N GLU A 35 8.98 -21.17 6.61
CA GLU A 35 8.60 -22.42 5.93
C GLU A 35 7.27 -23.03 6.42
N ASN A 36 7.00 -22.93 7.72
CA ASN A 36 5.79 -23.45 8.35
C ASN A 36 4.61 -22.47 8.33
N SER A 37 4.71 -21.36 7.61
CA SER A 37 3.64 -20.37 7.51
C SER A 37 2.43 -20.90 6.71
N VAL A 38 1.24 -20.46 7.13
CA VAL A 38 -0.05 -20.78 6.51
C VAL A 38 -0.84 -19.49 6.35
N VAL A 39 -1.62 -19.39 5.26
CA VAL A 39 -2.54 -18.27 5.05
C VAL A 39 -3.81 -18.49 5.87
N ASP A 40 -4.05 -17.63 6.85
CA ASP A 40 -5.32 -17.58 7.59
C ASP A 40 -6.04 -16.24 7.34
N LEU A 41 -7.27 -16.32 6.81
CA LEU A 41 -8.11 -15.15 6.53
C LEU A 41 -9.10 -14.83 7.66
N ARG A 42 -9.17 -15.68 8.69
CA ARG A 42 -10.09 -15.52 9.83
C ARG A 42 -9.37 -14.96 11.06
N SER A 43 -8.18 -15.47 11.41
CA SER A 43 -7.45 -15.04 12.61
C SER A 43 -5.93 -14.95 12.38
N PRO A 44 -5.48 -14.06 11.48
CA PRO A 44 -4.06 -13.94 11.16
C PRO A 44 -3.24 -13.42 12.34
N GLU A 45 -2.10 -14.05 12.61
CA GLU A 45 -1.07 -13.54 13.53
C GLU A 45 -0.36 -12.30 12.96
N VAL A 46 -0.15 -12.31 11.64
CA VAL A 46 0.44 -11.23 10.86
C VAL A 46 -0.41 -11.01 9.62
N ALA A 47 -0.79 -9.76 9.38
CA ALA A 47 -1.47 -9.33 8.16
C ALA A 47 -0.49 -8.62 7.24
N ILE A 48 -0.56 -8.96 5.96
CA ILE A 48 0.22 -8.30 4.91
C ILE A 48 -0.77 -7.56 4.01
N LEU A 49 -0.63 -6.24 3.94
CA LEU A 49 -1.43 -5.38 3.09
C LEU A 49 -0.56 -4.96 1.91
N VAL A 50 -1.10 -5.15 0.71
CA VAL A 50 -0.51 -4.71 -0.55
C VAL A 50 -1.45 -3.67 -1.15
N GLU A 51 -0.97 -2.45 -1.32
CA GLU A 51 -1.74 -1.34 -1.87
C GLU A 51 -1.04 -0.74 -3.09
N MET A 52 -1.80 -0.44 -4.14
CA MET A 52 -1.28 0.28 -5.29
C MET A 52 -1.30 1.78 -5.01
N LEU A 53 -0.13 2.41 -5.05
CA LEU A 53 0.03 3.82 -4.68
C LEU A 53 0.06 4.72 -5.93
N PRO A 54 -0.79 5.76 -6.01
CA PRO A 54 -0.76 6.72 -7.11
C PRO A 54 0.39 7.73 -6.90
N VAL A 55 1.62 7.30 -7.18
CA VAL A 55 2.82 8.13 -7.04
C VAL A 55 3.07 8.93 -8.31
N SER A 56 3.10 10.26 -8.19
CA SER A 56 3.44 11.16 -9.31
C SER A 56 4.93 11.12 -9.64
N GLY A 57 5.28 11.35 -10.91
CA GLY A 57 6.68 11.40 -11.37
C GLY A 57 7.32 10.04 -11.65
N MET A 58 6.55 8.95 -11.57
CA MET A 58 7.01 7.62 -11.96
C MET A 58 7.10 7.48 -13.49
N PRO A 59 8.09 6.74 -14.02
CA PRO A 59 8.18 6.45 -15.45
C PRO A 59 6.88 5.88 -16.01
N LEU A 60 6.54 6.22 -17.25
CA LEU A 60 5.33 5.73 -17.90
C LEU A 60 5.31 4.20 -17.92
N GLY A 61 4.20 3.59 -17.50
CA GLY A 61 4.07 2.13 -17.42
C GLY A 61 4.71 1.48 -16.18
N SER A 62 5.28 2.27 -15.26
CA SER A 62 5.72 1.76 -13.96
C SER A 62 4.62 1.89 -12.91
N SER A 63 4.66 0.99 -11.93
CA SER A 63 3.66 0.83 -10.87
C SER A 63 4.37 0.74 -9.52
N VAL A 64 3.86 1.42 -8.51
CA VAL A 64 4.38 1.36 -7.13
C VAL A 64 3.35 0.69 -6.24
N ALA A 65 3.78 -0.33 -5.51
CA ALA A 65 2.97 -0.95 -4.47
C ALA A 65 3.58 -0.67 -3.09
N GLY A 66 2.75 -0.21 -2.17
CA GLY A 66 3.06 -0.19 -0.74
C GLY A 66 2.84 -1.59 -0.16
N VAL A 67 3.78 -2.07 0.65
CA VAL A 67 3.64 -3.33 1.40
C VAL A 67 3.76 -3.02 2.88
N SER A 68 2.69 -3.32 3.63
CA SER A 68 2.65 -3.16 5.08
C SER A 68 2.52 -4.52 5.75
N VAL A 69 3.39 -4.80 6.73
CA VAL A 69 3.37 -6.01 7.55
C VAL A 69 2.95 -5.62 8.96
N LEU A 70 1.76 -6.05 9.37
CA LEU A 70 1.12 -5.62 10.62
C LEU A 70 0.85 -6.83 11.54
N PRO A 71 1.20 -6.75 12.83
CA PRO A 71 0.80 -7.77 13.80
C PRO A 71 -0.71 -7.75 14.05
N ALA A 72 -1.26 -8.90 14.47
CA ALA A 72 -2.69 -9.10 14.81
C ALA A 72 -3.30 -8.00 15.69
N LYS A 73 -2.50 -7.45 16.61
CA LYS A 73 -2.94 -6.39 17.52
C LYS A 73 -3.24 -5.07 16.81
N LEU A 74 -2.55 -4.74 15.72
CA LEU A 74 -2.79 -3.47 15.00
C LEU A 74 -3.99 -3.56 14.05
N ILE A 75 -4.23 -4.73 13.46
CA ILE A 75 -5.38 -4.97 12.57
C ILE A 75 -6.71 -5.12 13.32
N SER A 76 -6.69 -5.61 14.57
CA SER A 76 -7.91 -5.79 15.37
C SER A 76 -8.31 -4.55 16.17
N THR A 77 -7.40 -3.59 16.36
CA THR A 77 -7.71 -2.35 17.08
C THR A 77 -8.53 -1.40 16.22
N LYS A 78 -9.46 -0.67 16.86
CA LYS A 78 -10.23 0.38 16.19
C LYS A 78 -9.26 1.46 15.70
N PRO A 79 -9.25 1.82 14.40
CA PRO A 79 -8.33 2.81 13.87
C PRO A 79 -8.55 4.14 14.61
N ARG A 80 -7.45 4.68 15.17
CA ARG A 80 -7.45 5.97 15.85
C ARG A 80 -6.66 6.94 15.00
N LEU A 81 -7.37 7.82 14.28
CA LEU A 81 -6.74 8.93 13.59
C LEU A 81 -6.44 10.04 14.62
N CYS A 82 -5.19 10.12 15.06
CA CYS A 82 -4.73 11.20 15.94
C CYS A 82 -4.02 12.26 15.11
N ILE A 83 -4.74 13.32 14.74
CA ILE A 83 -4.14 14.47 14.06
C ILE A 83 -3.48 15.35 15.13
N ARG A 84 -2.17 15.57 15.01
CA ARG A 84 -1.43 16.52 15.85
C ARG A 84 -0.80 17.58 14.94
N SER A 85 -0.93 18.84 15.33
CA SER A 85 -0.22 19.95 14.68
C SER A 85 1.29 19.75 14.84
N LEU A 86 2.05 19.96 13.76
CA LEU A 86 3.51 19.96 13.77
C LEU A 86 4.11 21.15 14.54
N VAL A 87 3.30 22.14 14.92
CA VAL A 87 3.73 23.37 15.61
C VAL A 87 2.94 23.55 16.90
N SER A 88 3.66 23.67 18.02
CA SER A 88 3.15 23.66 19.39
C SER A 88 2.42 24.93 19.78
N ASP A 89 1.50 24.80 20.74
CA ASP A 89 1.03 25.82 21.69
C ASP A 89 1.76 27.15 21.54
N ALA A 90 1.10 28.11 20.87
CA ALA A 90 1.48 29.50 20.97
C ALA A 90 1.30 29.87 22.44
N LYS A 91 2.39 29.78 23.20
CA LYS A 91 2.55 30.24 24.58
C LYS A 91 1.74 31.53 24.70
N ALA A 92 0.58 31.45 25.35
CA ALA A 92 -0.23 32.59 25.71
C ALA A 92 0.62 33.41 26.68
N THR A 93 1.50 34.26 26.16
CA THR A 93 2.17 35.28 26.93
C THR A 93 1.07 36.23 27.38
N LYS A 94 0.59 36.01 28.61
CA LYS A 94 -0.08 37.03 29.41
C LYS A 94 0.72 38.32 29.26
N LYS A 95 0.15 39.30 28.56
CA LYS A 95 0.49 40.71 28.80
C LYS A 95 -0.49 41.23 29.85
N LYS A 96 0.13 41.85 30.86
CA LYS A 96 -0.44 42.52 32.03
C LYS A 96 -1.61 43.41 31.69
#